data_AF-T0XYN2-F1
#
_entry.id   AF-T0XYN2-F1
#
_cell.length_a   1.000
_cell.length_b   1.000
_cell.length_c   1.000
_cell.angle_alpha   90.00
_cell.angle_beta   90.00
_cell.angle_gamma   90.00
#
_symmetry.space_group_name_H-M   'P 1'
#
loop_
_entity.id
_entity.type
_entity.pdbx_description
1 polymer ?
#
loop_
_entity_poly.entity_id
_entity_poly.type
_entity_poly.pdbx_seq_one_letter_code
_entity_poly.pdbx_strand_id
1 'polypeptide(L)'
;PDLAAGTGSGTGISSAEAGLVDIGGTDAYLSPSVAAQHNLINVPIAISSQLIFYNLPGVTAHLNLNGTVLAMIWAGKITQWNDPLIQAANPGVSLPAQTIIPLHRSDGSGDTFMFTSLCFMSWSGWRGGYGTTYSWVAGQPGYRGEQRHGDRPSRHQVRHRL
;
A
#
# COMPACT_ATOMS: atom_id res chain seq x y z
N PRO A 1 15.17 18.16 -19.21
CA PRO A 1 15.37 16.76 -18.77
C PRO A 1 14.68 16.61 -17.42
N ASP A 2 13.53 15.92 -17.39
CA ASP A 2 12.80 15.69 -16.14
C ASP A 2 13.60 14.75 -15.25
N LEU A 3 14.00 15.26 -14.09
CA LEU A 3 14.73 14.52 -13.07
C LEU A 3 13.71 13.71 -12.27
N ALA A 4 13.70 12.40 -12.50
CA ALA A 4 12.87 11.38 -11.85
C ALA A 4 11.37 11.38 -12.22
N ALA A 5 11.01 10.53 -13.18
CA ALA A 5 9.76 9.77 -13.04
C ALA A 5 10.00 8.74 -11.93
N GLY A 6 9.17 8.72 -10.88
CA GLY A 6 9.33 7.77 -9.78
C GLY A 6 9.20 6.32 -10.26
N THR A 7 10.33 5.70 -10.58
CA THR A 7 10.40 4.28 -10.90
C THR A 7 10.47 3.53 -9.57
N GLY A 8 9.36 2.92 -9.13
CA GLY A 8 9.25 2.28 -7.80
C GLY A 8 10.33 1.24 -7.52
N SER A 9 10.40 0.76 -6.27
CA SER A 9 11.46 -0.12 -5.77
C SER A 9 11.69 -1.38 -6.64
N GLY A 10 10.66 -1.89 -7.32
CA GLY A 10 10.82 -2.98 -8.29
C GLY A 10 11.70 -2.62 -9.49
N THR A 11 11.62 -1.40 -10.01
CA THR A 11 12.49 -0.92 -11.09
C THR A 11 13.91 -0.71 -10.60
N GLY A 12 14.09 -0.17 -9.39
CA GLY A 12 15.41 0.01 -8.79
C GLY A 12 16.16 -1.31 -8.62
N ILE A 13 15.47 -2.33 -8.08
CA ILE A 13 16.00 -3.69 -7.95
C ILE A 13 16.37 -4.26 -9.33
N SER A 14 15.43 -4.30 -10.27
CA SER A 14 15.67 -4.92 -11.58
C SER A 14 16.74 -4.21 -12.42
N SER A 15 16.87 -2.89 -12.31
CA SER A 15 17.91 -2.13 -13.00
C SER A 15 19.31 -2.42 -12.44
N ALA A 16 19.42 -2.57 -11.11
CA ALA A 16 20.67 -2.94 -10.46
C ALA A 16 21.06 -4.40 -10.76
N GLU A 17 20.10 -5.33 -10.69
CA GLU A 17 20.31 -6.75 -11.01
C GLU A 17 20.76 -6.97 -12.47
N ALA A 18 20.28 -6.12 -13.39
CA ALA A 18 20.65 -6.14 -14.80
C ALA A 18 21.94 -5.34 -15.11
N GLY A 19 22.58 -4.71 -14.13
CA GLY A 19 23.77 -3.88 -14.33
C GLY A 19 23.54 -2.63 -15.18
N LEU A 20 22.29 -2.15 -15.26
CA LEU A 20 21.92 -0.95 -16.03
C LEU A 20 22.22 0.35 -15.28
N VAL A 21 22.42 0.26 -13.95
CA VAL A 21 22.75 1.36 -13.05
C VAL A 21 23.77 0.90 -12.01
N ASP A 22 24.57 1.83 -11.51
CA ASP A 22 25.51 1.55 -10.41
C ASP A 22 24.79 1.42 -9.06
N ILE A 23 23.67 2.12 -8.88
CA ILE A 23 22.87 2.13 -7.64
C ILE A 23 21.38 2.05 -8.00
N GLY A 24 20.71 1.00 -7.53
CA GLY A 24 19.25 0.86 -7.56
C GLY A 24 18.63 1.28 -6.23
N GLY A 25 17.67 2.23 -6.26
CA GLY A 25 16.93 2.65 -5.06
C GLY A 25 15.80 1.68 -4.70
N THR A 26 15.71 1.27 -3.44
CA THR A 26 14.65 0.39 -2.95
C THR A 26 14.44 0.49 -1.43
N ASP A 27 13.19 0.46 -0.98
CA ASP A 27 12.82 0.22 0.43
C ASP A 27 12.66 -1.28 0.75
N ALA A 28 12.67 -2.14 -0.27
CA ALA A 28 12.68 -3.59 -0.13
C ALA A 28 14.12 -4.09 -0.23
N TYR A 29 14.69 -4.52 0.91
CA TYR A 29 16.04 -5.06 0.95
C TYR A 29 16.13 -6.37 0.16
N LEU A 30 17.25 -6.57 -0.53
CA LEU A 30 17.52 -7.83 -1.21
C LEU A 30 17.82 -8.93 -0.19
N SER A 31 17.34 -10.15 -0.43
CA SER A 31 17.78 -11.30 0.37
C SER A 31 19.28 -11.53 0.16
N PRO A 32 20.00 -12.14 1.12
CA PRO A 32 21.41 -12.47 0.95
C PRO A 32 21.71 -13.31 -0.29
N SER A 33 20.79 -14.21 -0.67
CA SER A 33 20.94 -15.06 -1.86
C SER A 33 20.83 -14.26 -3.16
N VAL A 34 19.86 -13.35 -3.26
CA VAL A 34 19.68 -12.49 -4.44
C VAL A 34 20.84 -11.50 -4.56
N ALA A 35 21.22 -10.87 -3.44
CA ALA A 35 22.36 -9.96 -3.39
C ALA A 35 23.66 -10.65 -3.87
N ALA A 36 23.95 -11.86 -3.38
CA ALA A 36 25.11 -12.64 -3.80
C ALA A 36 25.05 -13.06 -5.28
N GLN A 37 23.88 -13.47 -5.77
CA GLN A 37 23.68 -13.88 -7.16
C GLN A 37 24.03 -12.77 -8.16
N HIS A 38 23.72 -11.52 -7.82
CA HIS A 38 23.93 -10.36 -8.69
C HIS A 38 25.16 -9.52 -8.31
N ASN A 39 25.98 -9.97 -7.35
CA ASN A 39 27.13 -9.22 -6.80
C ASN A 39 26.73 -7.81 -6.31
N LEU A 40 25.56 -7.71 -5.67
CA LEU A 40 25.02 -6.49 -5.08
C LEU A 40 25.17 -6.50 -3.56
N ILE A 41 25.13 -5.30 -2.95
CA ILE A 41 25.08 -5.12 -1.50
C ILE A 41 23.92 -4.20 -1.13
N ASN A 42 23.29 -4.45 0.02
CA ASN A 42 22.31 -3.51 0.58
C ASN A 42 23.05 -2.42 1.38
N VAL A 43 22.83 -1.15 1.04
CA VAL A 43 23.40 0.00 1.77
C VAL A 43 22.25 0.86 2.32
N PRO A 44 22.08 0.99 3.65
CA PRO A 44 21.04 1.83 4.22
C PRO A 44 21.38 3.32 4.05
N ILE A 45 20.47 4.08 3.46
CA ILE A 45 20.68 5.52 3.18
C ILE A 45 19.83 6.42 4.09
N ALA A 46 18.59 6.00 4.39
CA ALA A 46 17.66 6.79 5.18
C ALA A 46 16.69 5.89 5.96
N ILE A 47 16.07 6.46 6.99
CA ILE A 47 14.97 5.88 7.74
C ILE A 47 13.76 6.81 7.56
N SER A 48 12.62 6.23 7.20
CA SER A 48 11.35 6.94 7.07
C SER A 48 10.22 6.16 7.75
N SER A 49 9.08 6.80 7.94
CA SER A 49 7.86 6.14 8.40
C SER A 49 6.83 6.09 7.28
N GLN A 50 6.12 4.97 7.21
CA GLN A 50 4.95 4.84 6.38
C GLN A 50 3.70 5.16 7.20
N LEU A 51 2.81 6.00 6.66
CA LEU A 51 1.57 6.37 7.31
C LEU A 51 0.38 5.76 6.58
N ILE A 52 -0.64 5.37 7.34
CA ILE A 52 -1.93 4.95 6.82
C ILE A 52 -2.86 6.16 6.87
N PHE A 53 -3.35 6.57 5.70
CA PHE A 53 -4.34 7.62 5.58
C PHE A 53 -5.73 7.02 5.41
N TYR A 54 -6.73 7.68 5.97
CA TYR A 54 -8.13 7.33 5.81
C TYR A 54 -8.98 8.58 5.62
N ASN A 55 -10.12 8.41 4.94
CA ASN A 55 -11.13 9.46 4.76
C ASN A 55 -12.43 9.02 5.43
N LEU A 56 -12.71 9.62 6.59
CA LEU A 56 -13.88 9.31 7.40
C LEU A 56 -14.54 10.60 7.89
N PRO A 57 -15.37 11.26 7.06
CA PRO A 57 -16.01 12.51 7.42
C PRO A 57 -16.83 12.39 8.70
N GLY A 58 -16.72 13.38 9.58
CA GLY A 58 -17.40 13.39 10.88
C GLY A 58 -16.62 12.73 12.02
N VAL A 59 -15.54 12.01 11.73
CA VAL A 59 -14.61 11.49 12.75
C VAL A 59 -13.37 12.37 12.80
N THR A 60 -13.23 13.16 13.86
CA THR A 60 -12.09 14.08 14.06
C THR A 60 -11.01 13.50 14.97
N ALA A 61 -11.33 12.45 15.72
CA ALA A 61 -10.36 11.74 16.54
C ALA A 61 -9.37 10.97 15.67
N HIS A 62 -8.11 10.91 16.11
CA HIS A 62 -7.13 10.03 15.52
C HIS A 62 -7.49 8.57 15.83
N LEU A 63 -7.61 7.74 14.79
CA LEU A 63 -7.94 6.33 14.95
C LEU A 63 -6.69 5.49 15.19
N ASN A 64 -6.73 4.66 16.22
CA ASN A 64 -5.77 3.61 16.46
C ASN A 64 -6.11 2.40 15.59
N LEU A 65 -5.28 2.14 14.59
CA LEU A 65 -5.37 0.98 13.70
C LEU A 65 -4.08 0.17 13.84
N ASN A 66 -4.16 -0.97 14.52
CA ASN A 66 -3.01 -1.86 14.67
C ASN A 66 -2.80 -2.76 13.44
N GLY A 67 -1.66 -3.43 13.35
CA GLY A 67 -1.31 -4.28 12.21
C GLY A 67 -2.31 -5.40 11.95
N THR A 68 -2.94 -5.98 12.98
CA THR A 68 -3.96 -7.02 12.80
C THR A 68 -5.23 -6.46 12.16
N VAL A 69 -5.71 -5.29 12.62
CA VAL A 69 -6.87 -4.60 12.03
C VAL A 69 -6.59 -4.23 10.58
N LEU A 70 -5.41 -3.67 10.29
CA LEU A 70 -5.01 -3.33 8.91
C LEU A 70 -4.96 -4.57 8.01
N ALA A 71 -4.35 -5.66 8.48
CA ALA A 71 -4.29 -6.91 7.72
C ALA A 71 -5.69 -7.46 7.43
N MET A 72 -6.60 -7.42 8.40
CA MET A 72 -7.98 -7.88 8.24
C MET A 72 -8.80 -6.98 7.32
N ILE A 73 -8.55 -5.67 7.31
CA ILE A 73 -9.17 -4.73 6.36
C ILE A 73 -8.76 -5.08 4.92
N TRP A 74 -7.46 -5.19 4.66
CA TRP A 74 -6.96 -5.51 3.30
C TRP A 74 -7.25 -6.96 2.90
N ALA A 75 -7.48 -7.86 3.85
CA ALA A 75 -7.97 -9.21 3.57
C ALA A 75 -9.51 -9.30 3.38
N GLY A 76 -10.22 -8.17 3.44
CA GLY A 76 -11.68 -8.11 3.27
C GLY A 76 -12.47 -8.75 4.42
N LYS A 77 -11.87 -8.93 5.59
CA LYS A 77 -12.54 -9.44 6.81
C LYS A 77 -13.21 -8.33 7.60
N ILE A 78 -12.58 -7.17 7.67
CA ILE A 78 -13.17 -5.95 8.22
C ILE A 78 -13.58 -5.08 7.03
N THR A 79 -14.87 -4.81 6.90
CA THR A 79 -15.43 -4.13 5.71
C THR A 79 -16.16 -2.83 6.04
N GLN A 80 -16.33 -2.50 7.32
CA GLN A 80 -16.99 -1.27 7.78
C GLN A 80 -16.24 -0.63 8.94
N TRP A 81 -16.32 0.70 9.04
CA TRP A 81 -15.60 1.48 10.05
C TRP A 81 -16.07 1.24 11.47
N ASN A 82 -17.33 0.87 11.68
CA ASN A 82 -17.88 0.53 13.00
C ASN A 82 -17.66 -0.94 13.41
N ASP A 83 -16.74 -1.65 12.75
CA ASP A 83 -16.40 -3.02 13.12
C ASP A 83 -15.99 -3.09 14.61
N PRO A 84 -16.43 -4.12 15.36
CA PRO A 84 -16.12 -4.24 16.78
C PRO A 84 -14.63 -4.20 17.11
N LEU A 85 -13.75 -4.69 16.23
CA LEU A 85 -12.31 -4.64 16.45
C LEU A 85 -11.75 -3.22 16.32
N ILE A 86 -12.28 -2.41 15.40
CA ILE A 86 -11.93 -0.99 15.28
C ILE A 86 -12.49 -0.23 16.48
N GLN A 87 -13.74 -0.49 16.87
CA GLN A 87 -14.38 0.18 18.00
C GLN A 87 -13.67 -0.11 19.32
N ALA A 88 -13.25 -1.36 19.55
CA ALA A 88 -12.51 -1.76 20.74
C ALA A 88 -11.13 -1.08 20.86
N ALA A 89 -10.47 -0.85 19.72
CA ALA A 89 -9.19 -0.11 19.68
C ALA A 89 -9.36 1.42 19.87
N ASN A 90 -10.59 1.92 19.76
CA ASN A 90 -10.92 3.35 19.75
C ASN A 90 -12.05 3.68 20.75
N PRO A 91 -11.84 3.45 22.06
CA PRO A 91 -12.88 3.70 23.06
C PRO A 91 -13.27 5.18 23.08
N GLY A 92 -14.58 5.44 23.13
CA GLY A 92 -15.13 6.79 23.15
C GLY A 92 -15.25 7.48 21.79
N VAL A 93 -14.77 6.85 20.70
CA VAL A 93 -14.96 7.37 19.34
C VAL A 93 -16.23 6.77 18.73
N SER A 94 -17.15 7.62 18.26
CA SER A 94 -18.33 7.17 17.53
C SER A 94 -17.97 6.88 16.08
N LEU A 95 -17.96 5.61 15.69
CA LEU A 95 -17.59 5.17 14.34
C LEU A 95 -18.85 4.93 13.47
N PRO A 96 -18.90 5.46 12.24
CA PRO A 96 -20.05 5.29 11.36
C PRO A 96 -20.07 3.90 10.72
N ALA A 97 -21.27 3.42 10.36
CA ALA A 97 -21.46 2.22 9.54
C ALA A 97 -21.15 2.51 8.05
N GLN A 98 -19.95 3.01 7.77
CA GLN A 98 -19.47 3.33 6.44
C GLN A 98 -18.57 2.20 5.93
N THR A 99 -18.79 1.75 4.69
CA THR A 99 -17.95 0.75 4.03
C THR A 99 -16.51 1.23 3.90
N ILE A 100 -15.57 0.37 4.25
CA ILE A 100 -14.14 0.60 4.06
C ILE A 100 -13.78 0.21 2.63
N ILE A 101 -13.07 1.11 1.96
CA ILE A 101 -12.52 0.89 0.63
C ILE A 101 -10.99 1.02 0.74
N PRO A 102 -10.28 -0.09 0.97
CA PRO A 102 -8.83 -0.13 0.92
C PRO A 102 -8.31 0.31 -0.45
N LEU A 103 -7.14 0.95 -0.44
CA LEU A 103 -6.40 1.33 -1.63
C LEU A 103 -5.03 0.70 -1.57
N HIS A 104 -4.48 0.34 -2.72
CA HIS A 104 -3.13 -0.16 -2.83
C HIS A 104 -2.43 0.39 -4.08
N ARG A 105 -1.10 0.31 -4.05
CA ARG A 105 -0.23 0.64 -5.19
C ARG A 105 -0.43 -0.38 -6.31
N SER A 106 -0.24 0.05 -7.55
CA SER A 106 -0.41 -0.83 -8.70
C SER A 106 0.91 -1.26 -9.35
N ASP A 107 1.99 -0.55 -9.04
CA ASP A 107 3.36 -0.80 -9.46
C ASP A 107 4.18 -1.55 -8.40
N GLY A 108 5.38 -2.02 -8.79
CA GLY A 108 6.34 -2.65 -7.89
C GLY A 108 6.94 -1.64 -6.91
N SER A 109 6.50 -1.68 -5.64
CA SER A 109 6.72 -0.62 -4.67
C SER A 109 7.26 -1.11 -3.32
N GLY A 110 8.23 -0.40 -2.77
CA GLY A 110 8.76 -0.64 -1.43
C GLY A 110 7.72 -0.41 -0.33
N ASP A 111 6.82 0.55 -0.51
CA ASP A 111 5.64 0.74 0.35
C ASP A 111 4.78 -0.52 0.43
N THR A 112 4.61 -1.22 -0.70
CA THR A 112 3.86 -2.48 -0.75
C THR A 112 4.60 -3.57 0.00
N PHE A 113 5.92 -3.65 -0.16
CA PHE A 113 6.76 -4.58 0.58
C PHE A 113 6.63 -4.37 2.09
N MET A 114 6.78 -3.13 2.58
CA MET A 114 6.66 -2.82 4.01
C MET A 114 5.26 -3.14 4.55
N PHE A 115 4.21 -2.67 3.86
CA PHE A 115 2.83 -2.86 4.30
C PHE A 115 2.42 -4.34 4.34
N THR A 116 2.74 -5.10 3.28
CA THR A 116 2.40 -6.53 3.23
C THR A 116 3.24 -7.35 4.22
N SER A 117 4.47 -6.94 4.51
CA SER A 117 5.29 -7.53 5.57
C SER A 117 4.66 -7.32 6.95
N LEU A 118 4.20 -6.10 7.24
CA LEU A 118 3.45 -5.79 8.47
C LEU A 118 2.22 -6.71 8.60
N CYS A 119 1.44 -6.84 7.53
CA CYS A 119 0.24 -7.66 7.53
C CYS A 119 0.55 -9.15 7.76
N PHE A 120 1.57 -9.67 7.08
CA PHE A 120 2.03 -11.05 7.23
C PHE A 120 2.47 -11.37 8.67
N MET A 121 3.19 -10.44 9.31
CA MET A 121 3.64 -10.62 10.70
C MET A 121 2.52 -10.42 11.73
N SER A 122 1.53 -9.58 11.43
CA SER A 122 0.52 -9.16 12.42
C SER A 122 -0.70 -10.06 12.50
N TRP A 123 -0.97 -10.87 11.48
CA TRP A 123 -2.17 -11.70 11.44
C TRP A 123 -1.94 -13.01 10.68
N SER A 124 -2.08 -14.14 11.37
CA SER A 124 -1.91 -15.49 10.80
C SER A 124 -2.90 -15.85 9.68
N GLY A 125 -3.98 -15.07 9.54
CA GLY A 125 -4.93 -15.19 8.44
C GLY A 125 -4.47 -14.58 7.12
N TRP A 126 -3.37 -13.81 7.11
CA TRP A 126 -2.80 -13.25 5.89
C TRP A 126 -2.31 -14.35 4.95
N ARG A 127 -2.40 -14.14 3.64
CA ARG A 127 -2.09 -15.12 2.60
C ARG A 127 -1.11 -14.53 1.59
N GLY A 128 -0.42 -15.36 0.80
CA GLY A 128 0.41 -14.88 -0.32
C GLY A 128 1.74 -14.20 0.03
N GLY A 129 2.15 -14.19 1.31
CA GLY A 129 3.44 -13.61 1.73
C GLY A 129 3.49 -12.09 1.62
N TYR A 130 4.66 -11.55 1.30
CA TYR A 130 4.91 -10.12 1.11
C TYR A 130 5.94 -9.90 0.01
N GLY A 131 5.93 -8.71 -0.60
CA GLY A 131 6.77 -8.41 -1.76
C GLY A 131 6.57 -6.99 -2.26
N THR A 132 7.43 -6.54 -3.18
CA THR A 132 7.24 -5.27 -3.89
C THR A 132 5.98 -5.28 -4.77
N THR A 133 5.50 -6.48 -5.12
CA THR A 133 4.18 -6.71 -5.71
C THR A 133 3.40 -7.70 -4.85
N TYR A 134 2.07 -7.59 -4.85
CA TYR A 134 1.20 -8.48 -4.11
C TYR A 134 -0.06 -8.78 -4.91
N SER A 135 -0.50 -10.05 -4.88
CA SER A 135 -1.70 -10.50 -5.58
C SER A 135 -2.94 -10.22 -4.73
N TRP A 136 -3.46 -9.00 -4.84
CA TRP A 136 -4.73 -8.61 -4.21
C TRP A 136 -5.88 -9.43 -4.79
N VAL A 137 -6.67 -10.09 -3.95
CA VAL A 137 -7.74 -10.98 -4.41
C VAL A 137 -8.82 -10.16 -5.11
N ALA A 138 -9.23 -10.57 -6.32
CA ALA A 138 -10.32 -9.93 -7.04
C ALA A 138 -11.61 -9.94 -6.18
N GLY A 139 -12.19 -8.77 -5.95
CA GLY A 139 -13.37 -8.61 -5.09
C GLY A 139 -13.06 -8.28 -3.63
N GLN A 140 -11.79 -8.25 -3.20
CA GLN A 140 -11.43 -7.52 -1.98
C GLN A 140 -11.60 -6.02 -2.23
N PRO A 141 -12.13 -5.26 -1.26
CA PRO A 141 -12.27 -3.83 -1.42
C PRO A 141 -10.82 -3.30 -1.51
N GLY A 142 -10.49 -2.69 -2.64
CA GLY A 142 -9.11 -2.56 -3.09
C GLY A 142 -9.08 -1.90 -4.45
N TYR A 143 -9.22 -0.58 -4.51
CA TYR A 143 -9.05 0.15 -5.77
C TYR A 143 -7.59 0.56 -5.93
N ARG A 144 -7.12 0.62 -7.17
CA ARG A 144 -5.81 1.21 -7.48
C ARG A 144 -5.85 2.68 -7.09
N GLY A 145 -5.09 3.05 -6.05
CA GLY A 145 -5.06 4.42 -5.54
C GLY A 145 -4.51 5.45 -6.55
N GLU A 146 -3.89 4.97 -7.62
CA GLU A 146 -3.29 5.76 -8.71
C GLU A 146 -4.26 6.09 -9.85
N GLN A 147 -5.51 5.60 -9.83
CA GLN A 147 -6.50 6.02 -10.82
C GLN A 147 -6.88 7.48 -10.55
N ARG A 148 -6.21 8.38 -11.29
CA ARG A 148 -6.55 9.80 -11.39
C ARG A 148 -8.06 9.94 -11.61
N HIS A 149 -8.59 11.06 -11.12
CA HIS A 149 -9.98 11.53 -11.22
C HIS A 149 -10.53 11.70 -12.67
N GLY A 150 -9.98 11.03 -13.68
CA GLY A 150 -10.36 11.10 -15.10
C GLY A 150 -11.12 9.89 -15.64
N ASP A 151 -11.01 8.70 -15.05
CA ASP A 151 -11.59 7.47 -15.62
C ASP A 151 -12.99 7.15 -15.06
N ARG A 152 -13.91 8.11 -15.15
CA ARG A 152 -15.33 7.76 -15.12
C ARG A 152 -15.73 7.23 -16.51
N PRO A 153 -16.35 6.04 -16.63
CA PRO A 153 -16.94 5.62 -17.89
C PRO A 153 -18.00 6.64 -18.29
N SER A 154 -17.82 7.18 -19.50
CA SER A 154 -18.63 8.20 -20.16
C SER A 154 -20.10 8.26 -19.71
N ARG A 155 -20.46 9.28 -18.93
CA ARG A 155 -21.83 9.77 -18.88
C ARG A 155 -21.84 11.27 -19.21
N HIS A 156 -22.14 11.52 -20.49
CA HIS A 156 -22.75 12.72 -21.05
C HIS A 156 -22.19 14.06 -20.53
N GLN A 157 -21.10 14.50 -21.17
CA GLN A 157 -20.64 15.88 -21.08
C GLN A 157 -21.52 16.76 -21.99
N VAL A 158 -22.58 17.37 -21.44
CA VAL A 158 -23.20 18.53 -22.08
C VAL A 158 -22.33 19.74 -21.76
N ARG A 159 -21.61 20.22 -22.78
CA ARG A 159 -20.85 21.48 -22.72
C ARG A 159 -21.81 22.65 -22.83
N HIS A 160 -21.88 23.50 -21.82
CA HIS A 160 -22.20 24.91 -22.03
C HIS A 160 -21.01 25.76 -21.61
N ARG A 161 -20.54 26.54 -22.57
CA ARG A 161 -19.47 27.52 -22.48
C ARG A 161 -20.11 28.84 -22.10
N LEU A 162 -19.60 29.49 -21.07
CA LEU A 162 -19.45 30.95 -20.97
C LEU A 162 -18.08 31.21 -20.35
#